data_AF-A0A0K9PBE9-F1
#
_entry.id   AF-A0A0K9PBE9-F1
#
_cell.length_a   1.000
_cell.length_b   1.000
_cell.length_c   1.000
_cell.angle_alpha   90.00
_cell.angle_beta   90.00
_cell.angle_gamma   90.00
#
_symmetry.space_group_name_H-M   'P 1'
#
loop_
_entity.id
_entity.type
_entity.pdbx_description
1 polymer ?
#
loop_
_entity_poly.entity_id
_entity_poly.type
_entity_poly.pdbx_seq_one_letter_code
_entity_poly.pdbx_strand_id
1 'polypeptide(L)'
;MVYLLTILKGLKHRHAAGARLPNLTILFPVKRSKFLSPESEKRINVAGRVGCAVSAMLRRLGLHYKGDESYGKIRISGISLRRWFKPKVSFTSYAGKLADFTSSKSHLAKEITNQQRNIRSSYRID
;
A
#
# COMPACT_ATOMS: atom_id res chain seq x y z
N MET A 1 9.16 -12.12 -10.13
CA MET A 1 8.98 -10.92 -9.28
C MET A 1 10.31 -10.30 -8.82
N VAL A 2 11.38 -11.09 -8.61
CA VAL A 2 12.71 -10.58 -8.18
C VAL A 2 13.31 -9.54 -9.15
N TYR A 3 13.17 -9.73 -10.46
CA TYR A 3 13.74 -8.84 -11.48
C TYR A 3 13.29 -7.37 -11.37
N LEU A 4 12.00 -7.12 -11.15
CA LEU A 4 11.47 -5.75 -11.08
C LEU A 4 12.04 -5.00 -9.87
N LEU A 5 12.16 -5.66 -8.72
CA LEU A 5 12.75 -5.07 -7.52
C LEU A 5 14.24 -4.77 -7.72
N THR A 6 14.98 -5.65 -8.40
CA THR A 6 16.39 -5.42 -8.73
C THR A 6 16.55 -4.20 -9.64
N ILE A 7 15.68 -4.04 -10.65
CA ILE A 7 15.67 -2.86 -11.52
C ILE A 7 15.39 -1.59 -10.72
N LEU A 8 14.39 -1.61 -9.83
CA LEU A 8 14.07 -0.47 -8.96
C LEU A 8 15.23 -0.12 -8.02
N LYS A 9 15.92 -1.12 -7.46
CA LYS A 9 17.11 -0.93 -6.62
C LYS A 9 18.25 -0.27 -7.40
N GLY A 10 18.53 -0.74 -8.62
CA GLY A 10 19.54 -0.13 -9.49
C GLY A 10 19.18 1.30 -9.91
N LEU A 11 17.90 1.56 -10.16
CA LEU A 11 17.40 2.92 -10.45
C LEU A 11 17.53 3.86 -9.23
N LYS A 12 17.32 3.36 -8.02
CA LYS A 12 17.52 4.13 -6.78
C LYS A 12 18.98 4.57 -6.64
N HIS A 13 19.92 3.65 -6.85
CA HIS A 13 21.35 3.95 -6.73
C HIS A 13 21.82 4.95 -7.78
N ARG A 14 21.40 4.76 -9.05
CA ARG A 14 21.71 5.71 -10.12
C ARG A 14 21.10 7.10 -9.88
N HIS A 15 19.90 7.17 -9.32
CA HIS A 15 19.29 8.46 -8.94
C HIS A 15 20.08 9.15 -7.83
N ALA A 16 20.60 8.40 -6.85
CA ALA A 16 21.48 8.96 -5.82
C ALA A 16 22.80 9.50 -6.41
N ALA A 17 23.29 8.89 -7.49
CA ALA A 17 24.43 9.41 -8.27
C ALA A 17 24.05 10.58 -9.22
N GLY A 18 22.84 11.12 -9.15
CA GLY A 18 22.39 12.25 -9.97
C GLY A 18 21.89 11.89 -11.37
N ALA A 19 21.79 10.60 -11.71
CA ALA A 19 21.32 10.19 -13.03
C ALA A 19 19.82 10.48 -13.23
N ARG A 20 19.45 10.87 -14.46
CA ARG A 20 18.06 11.07 -14.85
C ARG A 20 17.29 9.74 -14.85
N LEU A 21 16.10 9.74 -14.26
CA LEU A 21 15.25 8.55 -14.22
C LEU A 21 14.48 8.35 -15.53
N PRO A 22 14.58 7.16 -16.17
CA PRO A 22 13.80 6.82 -17.34
C PRO A 22 12.33 6.54 -16.98
N ASN A 23 11.45 6.65 -17.98
CA ASN A 23 10.10 6.11 -17.89
C ASN A 23 10.16 4.59 -18.07
N LEU A 24 9.61 3.84 -17.12
CA LEU A 24 9.59 2.39 -17.19
C LEU A 24 8.26 1.92 -17.80
N THR A 25 8.32 1.05 -18.80
CA THR A 25 7.13 0.36 -19.33
C THR A 25 7.32 -1.13 -19.14
N ILE A 26 6.39 -1.77 -18.45
CA ILE A 26 6.36 -3.21 -18.24
C ILE A 26 5.28 -3.77 -19.14
N LEU A 27 5.67 -4.69 -20.03
CA LEU A 27 4.78 -5.40 -20.92
C LEU A 27 4.58 -6.82 -20.39
N PHE A 28 3.33 -7.25 -20.29
CA PHE A 28 2.95 -8.60 -19.90
C PHE A 28 2.44 -9.35 -21.12
N PRO A 29 2.79 -10.64 -21.28
CA PRO A 29 2.22 -11.46 -22.32
C PRO A 29 0.72 -11.65 -22.06
N VAL A 30 -0.12 -11.02 -22.88
CA VAL A 30 -1.58 -11.19 -22.84
C VAL A 30 -1.95 -12.48 -23.57
N LYS A 31 -1.74 -13.63 -22.91
CA LYS A 31 -2.40 -14.87 -23.33
C LYS A 31 -3.80 -14.91 -22.73
N ARG A 32 -4.83 -14.94 -23.58
CA ARG A 32 -6.20 -15.27 -23.17
C ARG A 32 -6.27 -16.78 -22.97
N SER A 33 -6.10 -17.26 -21.74
CA SER A 33 -6.30 -18.68 -21.44
C SER A 33 -7.67 -18.84 -20.80
N LYS A 34 -8.48 -19.73 -21.38
CA LYS A 34 -9.76 -20.15 -20.80
C LYS A 34 -9.41 -21.13 -19.67
N PHE A 35 -9.57 -20.70 -18.42
CA PHE A 35 -9.42 -21.59 -17.27
C PHE A 35 -10.82 -22.13 -16.92
N LEU A 36 -11.04 -23.43 -17.13
CA LEU A 36 -12.26 -24.11 -16.70
C LEU A 36 -12.18 -24.35 -15.19
N SER A 37 -12.93 -23.57 -14.41
CA SER A 37 -13.22 -23.85 -13.01
C SER A 37 -14.56 -24.60 -12.95
N PRO A 38 -14.73 -25.63 -12.10
CA PRO A 38 -15.88 -26.56 -12.16
C PRO A 38 -17.24 -25.96 -11.79
N GLU A 39 -17.36 -24.65 -11.56
CA GLU A 39 -18.59 -24.03 -11.03
C GLU A 39 -19.07 -22.80 -11.81
N SER A 40 -18.30 -22.30 -12.79
CA SER A 40 -18.72 -21.25 -13.73
C SER A 40 -17.60 -20.96 -14.73
N GLU A 41 -17.95 -20.69 -16.00
CA GLU A 41 -16.99 -20.29 -17.04
C GLU A 41 -16.41 -18.89 -16.74
N LYS A 42 -15.47 -18.79 -15.79
CA LYS A 42 -14.75 -17.55 -15.48
C LYS A 42 -13.58 -17.39 -16.45
N ARG A 43 -13.76 -16.55 -17.46
CA ARG A 43 -12.69 -16.14 -18.41
C ARG A 43 -11.70 -15.20 -17.71
N ILE A 44 -10.67 -15.76 -17.09
CA ILE A 44 -9.55 -14.98 -16.52
C ILE A 44 -8.45 -14.82 -17.57
N ASN A 45 -8.25 -13.60 -18.07
CA ASN A 45 -7.08 -13.28 -18.90
C ASN A 45 -5.80 -13.54 -18.08
N VAL A 46 -4.83 -14.31 -18.61
CA VAL A 46 -3.60 -14.66 -17.86
C VAL A 46 -2.67 -13.46 -17.68
N ALA A 47 -2.76 -12.44 -18.54
CA ALA A 47 -2.21 -11.13 -18.24
C ALA A 47 -2.77 -10.51 -16.95
N GLY A 48 -4.03 -10.81 -16.63
CA GLY A 48 -4.67 -10.36 -15.39
C GLY A 48 -3.98 -10.92 -14.14
N ARG A 49 -3.59 -12.20 -14.08
CA ARG A 49 -2.95 -12.72 -12.85
C ARG A 49 -1.58 -12.09 -12.59
N VAL A 50 -0.72 -12.00 -13.61
CA VAL A 50 0.61 -11.40 -13.47
C VAL A 50 0.52 -9.88 -13.34
N GLY A 51 -0.35 -9.24 -14.13
CA GLY A 51 -0.65 -7.82 -14.05
C GLY A 51 -1.18 -7.41 -12.68
N CYS A 52 -2.16 -8.15 -12.14
CA CYS A 52 -2.71 -7.96 -10.79
C CYS A 52 -1.67 -8.19 -9.69
N ALA A 53 -0.77 -9.16 -9.86
CA ALA A 53 0.31 -9.38 -8.89
C ALA A 53 1.31 -8.21 -8.89
N VAL A 54 1.66 -7.70 -10.08
CA VAL A 54 2.55 -6.53 -10.20
C VAL A 54 1.87 -5.27 -9.70
N SER A 55 0.60 -5.03 -10.02
CA SER A 55 -0.14 -3.88 -9.52
C SER A 55 -0.32 -3.91 -8.01
N ALA A 56 -0.66 -5.07 -7.44
CA ALA A 56 -0.73 -5.25 -5.99
C ALA A 56 0.63 -4.95 -5.34
N MET A 57 1.73 -5.40 -5.95
CA MET A 57 3.08 -5.06 -5.48
C MET A 57 3.34 -3.54 -5.53
N LEU A 58 3.05 -2.89 -6.65
CA LEU A 58 3.23 -1.45 -6.82
C LEU A 58 2.37 -0.64 -5.84
N ARG A 59 1.13 -1.07 -5.60
CA ARG A 59 0.21 -0.50 -4.61
C ARG A 59 0.77 -0.65 -3.19
N ARG A 60 1.27 -1.83 -2.83
CA ARG A 60 1.92 -2.08 -1.53
C ARG A 60 3.17 -1.23 -1.33
N LEU A 61 3.91 -0.95 -2.40
CA LEU A 61 5.07 -0.05 -2.38
C LEU A 61 4.69 1.44 -2.38
N GLY A 62 3.42 1.79 -2.65
CA GLY A 62 2.98 3.18 -2.79
C GLY A 62 3.50 3.87 -4.06
N LEU A 63 3.82 3.10 -5.10
CA LEU A 63 4.32 3.62 -6.37
C LEU A 63 3.17 3.79 -7.37
N HIS A 64 2.91 5.03 -7.78
CA HIS A 64 1.89 5.32 -8.80
C HIS A 64 2.36 4.88 -10.19
N TYR A 65 1.49 4.14 -10.88
CA TYR A 65 1.65 3.73 -12.27
C TYR A 65 0.42 4.12 -13.09
N LYS A 66 0.58 4.22 -14.41
CA LYS A 66 -0.48 4.44 -15.39
C LYS A 66 -0.55 3.23 -16.31
N GLY A 67 -1.75 2.72 -16.56
CA GLY A 67 -1.96 1.57 -17.44
C GLY A 67 -3.04 0.65 -16.91
N ASP A 68 -3.49 -0.27 -17.75
CA ASP A 68 -4.51 -1.24 -17.41
C ASP A 68 -3.85 -2.64 -17.30
N GLU A 69 -4.05 -3.24 -16.13
CA GLU A 69 -3.57 -4.56 -15.75
C GLU A 69 -4.11 -5.64 -16.70
N SER A 70 -5.32 -5.44 -17.23
CA SER A 70 -6.01 -6.35 -18.15
C SER A 70 -5.47 -6.29 -19.58
N TYR A 71 -4.92 -5.13 -19.99
CA TYR A 71 -4.32 -4.93 -21.32
C TYR A 71 -2.81 -5.24 -21.34
N GLY A 72 -2.27 -5.71 -20.21
CA GLY A 72 -0.89 -6.18 -20.12
C GLY A 72 0.17 -5.07 -20.23
N LYS A 73 -0.18 -3.81 -19.93
CA LYS A 73 0.77 -2.69 -20.01
C LYS A 73 0.70 -1.82 -18.78
N ILE A 74 1.80 -1.78 -18.03
CA ILE A 74 1.99 -0.88 -16.89
C ILE A 74 3.11 0.10 -17.21
N ARG A 75 2.88 1.38 -16.96
CA ARG A 75 3.85 2.45 -17.22
C ARG A 75 4.08 3.27 -15.96
N ILE A 76 5.34 3.37 -15.54
CA ILE A 76 5.76 4.16 -14.38
C ILE A 76 6.53 5.37 -14.90
N SER A 77 6.06 6.56 -14.53
CA SER A 77 6.74 7.81 -14.90
C SER A 77 8.02 8.00 -14.10
N GLY A 78 9.08 8.51 -14.74
CA GLY A 78 10.32 8.88 -14.06
C GLY A 78 10.10 9.94 -12.97
N ILE A 79 9.08 10.79 -13.10
CA ILE A 79 8.70 11.77 -12.08
C ILE A 79 8.12 11.07 -10.84
N SER A 80 7.23 10.09 -11.04
CA SER A 80 6.68 9.27 -9.96
C SER A 80 7.78 8.51 -9.23
N LEU A 81 8.73 7.97 -9.99
CA LEU A 81 9.87 7.23 -9.46
C LEU A 81 10.82 8.14 -8.66
N ARG A 82 11.07 9.38 -9.16
CA ARG A 82 11.85 10.39 -8.44
C ARG A 82 11.19 10.76 -7.11
N ARG A 83 9.88 10.99 -7.12
CA ARG A 83 9.10 11.28 -5.91
C ARG A 83 9.14 10.11 -4.92
N TRP A 84 9.16 8.88 -5.42
CA TRP A 84 9.20 7.68 -4.59
C TRP A 84 10.60 7.39 -4.02
N PHE A 85 11.68 7.65 -4.76
CA PHE A 85 13.04 7.49 -4.26
C PHE A 85 13.47 8.58 -3.27
N LYS A 86 12.85 9.76 -3.34
CA LYS A 86 13.04 10.76 -2.31
C LYS A 86 12.42 10.23 -1.02
N PRO A 87 13.20 10.09 0.07
CA PRO A 87 12.61 9.79 1.36
C PRO A 87 11.59 10.90 1.63
N LYS A 88 10.34 10.52 1.88
CA LYS A 88 9.41 11.45 2.54
C LYS A 88 10.07 11.74 3.87
N VAL A 89 10.74 12.88 3.97
CA VAL A 89 11.04 13.52 5.25
C VAL A 89 9.69 13.78 5.88
N SER A 90 9.19 12.71 6.50
CA SER A 90 8.08 12.75 7.39
C SER A 90 8.67 13.39 8.63
N PHE A 91 8.64 14.71 8.67
CA PHE A 91 7.99 15.27 9.85
C PHE A 91 6.67 14.52 9.95
N THR A 92 6.57 13.77 11.03
CA THR A 92 5.43 12.94 11.39
C THR A 92 4.17 13.80 11.36
N SER A 93 3.56 13.93 10.19
CA SER A 93 2.17 14.33 10.09
C SER A 93 1.34 13.11 10.48
N TYR A 94 1.30 12.92 11.79
CA TYR A 94 0.16 12.47 12.59
C TYR A 94 -1.10 13.35 12.31
N ALA A 95 -1.26 13.93 11.12
CA ALA A 95 -2.30 14.91 10.78
C ALA A 95 -3.51 14.27 10.10
N GLY A 96 -3.51 12.96 9.87
CA GLY A 96 -4.66 12.24 9.28
C GLY A 96 -5.30 11.18 10.18
N LYS A 97 -4.72 10.90 11.35
CA LYS A 97 -5.24 9.90 12.30
C LYS A 97 -4.74 10.08 13.75
N LEU A 98 -4.57 11.33 14.22
CA LEU A 98 -4.46 11.62 15.67
C LEU A 98 -5.80 12.03 16.28
N ALA A 99 -6.83 12.33 15.48
CA ALA A 99 -8.13 12.74 16.02
C ALA A 99 -8.88 11.57 16.71
N ASP A 100 -8.65 10.33 16.28
CA ASP A 100 -9.40 9.18 16.81
C ASP A 100 -8.74 8.49 18.01
N PHE A 101 -7.43 8.69 18.24
CA PHE A 101 -6.72 8.06 19.36
C PHE A 101 -6.76 8.86 20.65
N THR A 102 -6.97 10.18 20.58
CA THR A 102 -7.18 11.02 21.78
C THR A 102 -8.58 10.81 22.37
N SER A 103 -9.57 10.52 21.52
CA SER A 103 -10.93 10.11 21.91
C SER A 103 -10.94 8.83 22.76
N SER A 104 -10.14 7.82 22.39
CA SER A 104 -10.09 6.55 23.15
C SER A 104 -9.44 6.69 24.53
N LYS A 105 -8.43 7.57 24.69
CA LYS A 105 -7.79 7.78 26.00
C LYS A 105 -8.71 8.51 26.99
N SER A 106 -9.50 9.48 26.53
CA SER A 106 -10.43 10.20 27.41
C SER A 106 -11.59 9.31 27.85
N HIS A 107 -12.12 8.45 26.95
CA HIS A 107 -13.15 7.48 27.31
C HIS A 107 -12.64 6.46 28.33
N LEU A 108 -11.46 5.88 28.10
CA LEU A 108 -10.87 4.91 29.02
C LEU A 108 -10.56 5.53 30.39
N ALA A 109 -10.00 6.74 30.44
CA ALA A 109 -9.74 7.43 31.70
C ALA A 109 -11.02 7.72 32.49
N LYS A 110 -12.11 8.10 31.79
CA LYS A 110 -13.42 8.33 32.40
C LYS A 110 -14.00 7.03 32.96
N GLU A 111 -13.90 5.94 32.21
CA GLU A 111 -14.41 4.62 32.61
C GLU A 111 -13.64 4.05 33.81
N ILE A 112 -12.31 4.17 33.82
CA ILE A 112 -11.45 3.81 34.96
C ILE A 112 -11.81 4.64 36.20
N THR A 113 -12.01 5.95 36.04
CA THR A 113 -12.38 6.83 37.17
C THR A 113 -13.75 6.45 37.73
N ASN A 114 -14.70 6.11 36.86
CA ASN A 114 -16.04 5.69 37.27
C ASN A 114 -16.02 4.34 37.99
N GLN A 115 -15.20 3.39 37.51
CA GLN A 115 -14.97 2.10 38.19
C GLN A 115 -14.35 2.30 39.58
N GLN A 116 -13.31 3.12 39.71
CA GLN A 116 -12.69 3.42 41.00
C GLN A 116 -13.66 4.07 41.99
N ARG A 117 -14.53 4.97 41.52
CA ARG A 117 -15.59 5.57 42.35
C ARG A 117 -16.56 4.51 42.85
N ASN A 118 -17.02 3.62 41.98
CA ASN A 118 -17.97 2.57 42.35
C ASN A 118 -17.38 1.58 43.37
N ILE A 119 -16.09 1.24 43.23
CA ILE A 119 -15.36 0.44 44.21
C ILE A 119 -15.32 1.16 45.57
N ARG A 120 -15.01 2.47 45.59
CA ARG A 120 -14.96 3.24 46.84
C ARG A 120 -16.32 3.37 47.53
N SER A 121 -17.41 3.47 46.78
CA SER A 121 -18.77 3.45 47.34
C SER A 121 -19.22 2.05 47.75
N SER A 122 -18.75 1.00 47.08
CA SER A 122 -19.09 -0.39 47.42
C SER A 122 -18.53 -0.85 48.76
N TYR A 123 -17.45 -0.24 49.25
CA TYR A 123 -16.92 -0.48 50.60
C TYR A 123 -17.56 0.42 51.68
N ARG A 124 -18.57 1.22 51.30
CA ARG A 124 -19.33 2.08 52.21
C ARG A 124 -20.78 1.60 52.24
N ILE A 125 -20.97 0.37 52.69
CA ILE A 125 -22.27 -0.19 53.06
C ILE A 125 -22.26 -0.26 54.60
N ASP A 126 -23.01 0.66 55.20
CA ASP A 126 -23.68 0.43 56.49
C ASP A 126 -25.06 -0.16 56.19
#